data_AF-A0A1Y6D0Q2-F1
#
_entry.id   AF-A0A1Y6D0Q2-F1
#
_cell.length_a   1.000
_cell.length_b   1.000
_cell.length_c   1.000
_cell.angle_alpha   90.00
_cell.angle_beta   90.00
_cell.angle_gamma   90.00
#
_symmetry.space_group_name_H-M   'P 1'
#
loop_
_entity.id
_entity.type
_entity.pdbx_description
1 polymer ?
#
loop_
_entity_poly.entity_id
_entity_poly.type
_entity_poly.pdbx_seq_one_letter_code
_entity_poly.pdbx_strand_id
1 'polypeptide(L)'
;MLYSRELCILSVGTSCQAEWQAHKNIELIAGITGIEHLTKRGTYLDYIITQPGCVIEWLREGGPAIPPLEELYIHGGRPRWDRYGFHFWHDFPRQEGSLEMIRENYENFISKRAHVRKNFDLAGRAKKLIVLWSNLQNNIHNGYIPEVCLDPVDYGVLMALKQEVARFFDRDIEFVVTTRPDRIVNPPAADDGLVIFEPDTSSWEGSDSQWTALFKRLLGAG
;
A
#
# COMPACT_ATOMS: atom_id res chain seq x y z
N MET A 1 -3.05 6.63 -3.48
CA MET A 1 -4.29 6.99 -2.72
C MET A 1 -5.34 7.70 -3.57
N LEU A 2 -6.57 7.77 -3.06
CA LEU A 2 -7.68 8.57 -3.59
C LEU A 2 -8.11 9.60 -2.53
N TYR A 3 -8.29 10.88 -2.90
CA TYR A 3 -8.35 11.97 -1.92
C TYR A 3 -9.30 13.12 -2.27
N SER A 4 -10.05 13.57 -1.27
CA SER A 4 -10.69 14.88 -1.10
C SER A 4 -10.50 15.34 0.37
N ARG A 5 -11.01 16.51 0.76
CA ARG A 5 -10.99 16.93 2.17
C ARG A 5 -11.96 16.13 3.03
N GLU A 6 -12.93 15.48 2.41
CA GLU A 6 -14.03 14.76 3.02
C GLU A 6 -13.67 13.28 3.19
N LEU A 7 -12.96 12.71 2.22
CA LEU A 7 -12.60 11.29 2.17
C LEU A 7 -11.17 11.11 1.66
N CYS A 8 -10.39 10.29 2.36
CA CYS A 8 -9.18 9.69 1.84
C CYS A 8 -9.28 8.18 1.91
N ILE A 9 -8.96 7.51 0.80
CA ILE A 9 -8.71 6.07 0.73
C ILE A 9 -7.22 5.89 0.46
N LEU A 10 -6.49 5.49 1.49
CA LEU A 10 -5.04 5.35 1.49
C LEU A 10 -4.65 3.87 1.42
N SER A 11 -3.79 3.51 0.47
CA SER A 11 -3.12 2.21 0.52
C SER A 11 -1.88 2.32 1.40
N VAL A 12 -1.77 1.45 2.40
CA VAL A 12 -0.52 1.19 3.15
C VAL A 12 -0.03 -0.24 2.91
N GLY A 13 -0.66 -0.90 1.94
CA GLY A 13 -0.37 -2.25 1.51
C GLY A 13 0.91 -2.34 0.72
N THR A 14 1.57 -3.47 0.86
CA THR A 14 2.86 -3.83 0.29
C THR A 14 2.76 -4.33 -1.16
N SER A 15 1.64 -3.98 -1.80
CA SER A 15 1.33 -4.21 -3.20
C SER A 15 0.58 -2.99 -3.75
N CYS A 16 0.76 -2.68 -5.03
CA CYS A 16 0.08 -1.58 -5.71
C CYS A 16 -1.43 -1.84 -5.95
N GLN A 17 -1.93 -3.02 -5.59
CA GLN A 17 -3.26 -3.49 -5.98
C GLN A 17 -4.39 -2.67 -5.33
N ALA A 18 -4.35 -2.44 -4.01
CA ALA A 18 -5.40 -1.65 -3.33
C ALA A 18 -5.49 -0.22 -3.86
N GLU A 19 -4.34 0.41 -4.10
CA GLU A 19 -4.28 1.75 -4.70
C GLU A 19 -4.89 1.75 -6.11
N TRP A 20 -4.44 0.81 -6.95
CA TRP A 20 -4.93 0.67 -8.32
C TRP A 20 -6.45 0.43 -8.35
N GLN A 21 -6.97 -0.41 -7.46
CA GLN A 21 -8.41 -0.68 -7.36
C GLN A 21 -9.21 0.54 -6.90
N ALA A 22 -8.71 1.31 -5.93
CA ALA A 22 -9.34 2.57 -5.53
C ALA A 22 -9.39 3.56 -6.70
N HIS A 23 -8.31 3.67 -7.49
CA HIS A 23 -8.26 4.53 -8.67
C HIS A 23 -9.19 4.07 -9.79
N LYS A 24 -9.32 2.76 -9.98
CA LYS A 24 -10.21 2.16 -10.99
C LYS A 24 -11.68 2.38 -10.64
N ASN A 25 -12.02 2.33 -9.36
CA ASN A 25 -13.39 2.49 -8.86
C ASN A 25 -13.74 3.96 -8.51
N ILE A 26 -12.98 4.94 -8.99
CA ILE A 26 -13.17 6.36 -8.65
C ILE A 26 -14.59 6.87 -8.93
N GLU A 27 -15.18 6.55 -10.08
CA GLU A 27 -16.52 6.99 -10.47
C GLU A 27 -17.61 6.40 -9.56
N LEU A 28 -17.45 5.11 -9.22
CA LEU A 28 -18.35 4.43 -8.27
C LEU A 28 -18.27 5.09 -6.89
N ILE A 29 -17.05 5.31 -6.39
CA ILE A 29 -16.81 5.91 -5.07
C ILE A 29 -17.37 7.34 -5.03
N ALA A 30 -17.15 8.13 -6.08
CA ALA A 30 -17.71 9.47 -6.20
C ALA A 30 -19.25 9.44 -6.23
N GLY A 31 -19.85 8.53 -7.01
CA GLY A 31 -21.30 8.36 -7.09
C GLY A 31 -21.97 7.95 -5.77
N ILE A 32 -21.33 7.09 -4.98
CA ILE A 32 -21.86 6.69 -3.66
C ILE A 32 -21.73 7.82 -2.64
N THR A 33 -20.59 8.52 -2.63
CA THR A 33 -20.27 9.52 -1.60
C THR A 33 -20.80 10.91 -1.92
N GLY A 34 -21.17 11.18 -3.16
CA GLY A 34 -21.51 12.52 -3.64
C GLY A 34 -20.31 13.48 -3.72
N ILE A 35 -19.07 12.97 -3.67
CA ILE A 35 -17.86 13.80 -3.68
C ILE A 35 -17.45 14.07 -5.15
N GLU A 36 -17.71 15.28 -5.62
CA GLU A 36 -17.44 15.69 -7.02
C GLU A 36 -15.95 15.86 -7.38
N HIS A 37 -15.07 16.02 -6.38
CA HIS A 37 -13.66 16.38 -6.59
C HIS A 37 -12.68 15.37 -5.99
N LEU A 38 -12.95 14.09 -6.21
CA LEU A 38 -12.07 13.02 -5.76
C LEU A 38 -10.84 12.93 -6.68
N THR A 39 -9.63 12.99 -6.13
CA THR A 39 -8.39 13.06 -6.91
C THR A 39 -7.47 11.86 -6.67
N LYS A 40 -6.92 11.32 -7.76
CA LYS A 40 -5.87 10.29 -7.71
C LYS A 40 -4.55 10.95 -7.32
N ARG A 41 -3.87 10.41 -6.30
CA ARG A 41 -2.56 10.90 -5.85
C ARG A 41 -1.68 9.71 -5.49
N GLY A 42 -0.48 9.65 -6.05
CA GLY A 42 0.54 8.70 -5.60
C GLY A 42 1.03 9.07 -4.19
N THR A 43 1.31 8.07 -3.38
CA THR A 43 1.75 8.16 -1.98
C THR A 43 3.05 7.41 -1.77
N TYR A 44 3.64 7.60 -0.59
CA TYR A 44 4.93 7.02 -0.27
C TYR A 44 4.93 5.49 -0.43
N LEU A 45 3.94 4.79 0.10
CA LEU A 45 3.94 3.33 0.06
C LEU A 45 3.47 2.77 -1.30
N ASP A 46 2.96 3.62 -2.19
CA ASP A 46 2.62 3.19 -3.54
C ASP A 46 3.91 2.74 -4.26
N TYR A 47 3.83 1.58 -4.92
CA TYR A 47 4.93 0.91 -5.63
C TYR A 47 6.09 0.39 -4.77
N ILE A 48 5.96 0.40 -3.45
CA ILE A 48 6.90 -0.28 -2.55
C ILE A 48 6.41 -1.69 -2.27
N ILE A 49 7.29 -2.66 -2.45
CA ILE A 49 7.07 -4.05 -1.99
C ILE A 49 7.87 -4.22 -0.70
N THR A 50 7.21 -4.65 0.37
CA THR A 50 7.83 -4.85 1.70
C THR A 50 6.93 -5.72 2.57
N GLN A 51 7.28 -5.99 3.83
CA GLN A 51 6.38 -6.65 4.78
C GLN A 51 5.70 -5.61 5.68
N PRO A 52 4.51 -5.87 6.24
CA PRO A 52 3.84 -4.91 7.13
C PRO A 52 4.67 -4.56 8.38
N GLY A 53 5.47 -5.51 8.90
CA GLY A 53 6.43 -5.26 9.98
C GLY A 53 7.45 -4.16 9.65
N CYS A 54 7.91 -4.11 8.40
CA CYS A 54 8.81 -3.07 7.94
C CYS A 54 8.15 -1.68 7.88
N VAL A 55 6.88 -1.62 7.47
CA VAL A 55 6.12 -0.36 7.46
C VAL A 55 5.90 0.16 8.88
N ILE A 56 5.67 -0.74 9.85
CA ILE A 56 5.59 -0.40 11.28
C ILE A 56 6.87 0.31 11.73
N GLU A 57 8.04 -0.28 11.50
CA GLU A 57 9.32 0.31 11.90
C GLU A 57 9.56 1.67 11.21
N TRP A 58 9.22 1.78 9.93
CA TRP A 58 9.30 3.05 9.20
C TRP A 58 8.39 4.12 9.84
N LEU A 59 7.14 3.80 10.20
CA LEU A 59 6.21 4.74 10.86
C LEU A 59 6.65 5.13 12.27
N ARG A 60 7.31 4.23 13.00
CA ARG A 60 7.90 4.50 14.34
C ARG A 60 8.96 5.57 14.30
N GLU A 61 9.76 5.60 13.25
CA GLU A 61 10.78 6.63 13.02
C GLU A 61 10.23 7.90 12.36
N GLY A 62 8.90 8.08 12.33
CA GLY A 62 8.26 9.25 11.72
C GLY A 62 8.20 9.18 10.19
N GLY A 63 8.48 8.02 9.61
CA GLY A 63 8.44 7.74 8.19
C GLY A 63 9.38 8.63 7.37
N PRO A 64 10.70 8.46 7.50
CA PRO A 64 11.64 9.25 6.71
C PRO A 64 11.37 9.12 5.21
N ALA A 65 11.39 10.27 4.54
CA ALA A 65 10.97 10.40 3.14
C ALA A 65 12.06 10.03 2.13
N ILE A 66 13.32 10.06 2.55
CA ILE A 66 14.47 9.95 1.65
C ILE A 66 15.41 8.91 2.25
N PRO A 67 15.61 7.77 1.56
CA PRO A 67 16.70 6.88 1.91
C PRO A 67 18.03 7.54 1.53
N PRO A 68 19.03 7.57 2.43
CA PRO A 68 20.39 7.95 2.05
C PRO A 68 20.91 7.04 0.93
N LEU A 69 21.70 7.59 0.01
CA LEU A 69 22.22 6.85 -1.14
C LEU A 69 23.05 5.63 -0.71
N GLU A 70 23.79 5.76 0.38
CA GLU A 70 24.61 4.72 1.00
C GLU A 70 23.79 3.58 1.62
N GLU A 71 22.50 3.80 1.86
CA GLU A 71 21.58 2.77 2.39
C GLU A 71 20.80 2.05 1.27
N LEU A 72 21.00 2.46 0.01
CA LEU A 72 20.43 1.84 -1.16
C LEU A 72 21.37 0.78 -1.73
N TYR A 73 20.84 -0.42 -1.95
CA TYR A 73 21.59 -1.54 -2.51
C TYR A 73 20.75 -2.34 -3.49
N ILE A 74 21.40 -3.20 -4.25
CA ILE A 74 20.73 -4.11 -5.17
C ILE A 74 20.48 -5.43 -4.45
N HIS A 75 19.22 -5.83 -4.38
CA HIS A 75 18.79 -7.12 -3.86
C HIS A 75 17.82 -7.74 -4.86
N GLY A 76 18.06 -8.99 -5.25
CA GLY A 76 17.30 -9.69 -6.29
C GLY A 76 17.13 -8.87 -7.58
N GLY A 77 18.18 -8.15 -7.99
CA GLY A 77 18.22 -7.33 -9.20
C GLY A 77 17.48 -5.99 -9.11
N ARG A 78 17.08 -5.55 -7.91
CA ARG A 78 16.31 -4.31 -7.70
C ARG A 78 16.83 -3.45 -6.56
N PRO A 79 16.67 -2.12 -6.64
CA PRO A 79 16.98 -1.23 -5.54
C PRO A 79 16.14 -1.51 -4.30
N ARG A 80 16.82 -1.60 -3.16
CA ARG A 80 16.24 -1.83 -1.84
C ARG A 80 16.84 -0.86 -0.83
N TRP A 81 16.00 -0.37 0.08
CA TRP A 81 16.43 0.30 1.31
C TRP A 81 16.45 -0.70 2.45
N ASP A 82 17.63 -1.01 3.00
CA ASP A 82 17.78 -2.18 3.88
C ASP A 82 17.08 -1.99 5.21
N ARG A 83 17.29 -0.79 5.78
CA ARG A 83 16.81 -0.41 7.11
C ARG A 83 15.35 -0.77 7.32
N TYR A 84 14.51 -0.55 6.30
CA TYR A 84 13.09 -0.89 6.36
C TYR A 84 12.69 -1.95 5.33
N GLY A 85 13.61 -2.69 4.72
CA GLY A 85 13.26 -3.72 3.73
C GLY A 85 12.33 -3.24 2.60
N PHE A 86 12.50 -2.00 2.12
CA PHE A 86 11.64 -1.42 1.07
C PHE A 86 12.25 -1.67 -0.31
N HIS A 87 11.50 -2.33 -1.19
CA HIS A 87 11.91 -2.55 -2.58
C HIS A 87 11.26 -1.53 -3.50
N PHE A 88 12.07 -0.79 -4.26
CA PHE A 88 11.63 0.29 -5.15
C PHE A 88 11.44 -0.21 -6.59
N TRP A 89 10.49 -1.13 -6.78
CA TRP A 89 10.36 -1.89 -8.02
C TRP A 89 10.05 -1.05 -9.27
N HIS A 90 9.31 0.04 -9.09
CA HIS A 90 8.84 0.90 -10.19
C HIS A 90 9.50 2.27 -10.23
N ASP A 91 10.41 2.57 -9.30
CA ASP A 91 11.05 3.89 -9.23
C ASP A 91 12.30 4.01 -10.10
N PHE A 92 12.85 2.87 -10.52
CA PHE A 92 14.07 2.80 -11.32
C PHE A 92 13.82 2.07 -12.65
N PRO A 93 14.56 2.43 -13.73
CA PRO A 93 14.44 1.77 -15.03
C PRO A 93 14.61 0.25 -14.95
N ARG A 94 13.91 -0.48 -15.83
CA ARG A 94 13.81 -1.95 -15.76
C ARG A 94 15.08 -2.72 -16.16
N GLN A 95 16.09 -2.06 -16.74
CA GLN A 95 17.34 -2.72 -17.10
C GLN A 95 18.13 -3.01 -15.82
N GLU A 96 18.33 -4.30 -15.55
CA GLU A 96 19.07 -4.93 -14.44
C GLU A 96 19.67 -3.95 -13.42
N GLY A 97 19.03 -3.86 -12.26
CA GLY A 97 19.39 -2.85 -11.26
C GLY A 97 20.87 -2.93 -10.91
N SER A 98 21.59 -1.84 -11.16
CA SER A 98 22.99 -1.66 -10.76
C SER A 98 23.09 -0.51 -9.76
N LEU A 99 24.14 -0.51 -8.94
CA LEU A 99 24.41 0.63 -8.06
C LEU A 99 24.65 1.92 -8.86
N GLU A 100 25.22 1.81 -10.06
CA GLU A 100 25.46 2.97 -10.92
C GLU A 100 24.15 3.59 -11.40
N MET A 101 23.20 2.76 -11.82
CA MET A 101 21.85 3.21 -12.17
C MET A 101 21.17 3.93 -11.00
N ILE A 102 21.34 3.44 -9.76
CA ILE A 102 20.80 4.14 -8.58
C ILE A 102 21.42 5.53 -8.47
N ARG A 103 22.76 5.64 -8.57
CA ARG A 103 23.47 6.94 -8.47
C ARG A 103 23.02 7.92 -9.54
N GLU A 104 22.95 7.48 -10.79
CA GLU A 104 22.55 8.30 -11.94
C GLU A 104 21.11 8.83 -11.80
N ASN A 105 20.23 8.08 -11.15
CA ASN A 105 18.81 8.41 -11.02
C ASN A 105 18.41 8.92 -9.63
N TYR A 106 19.36 9.02 -8.69
CA TYR A 106 19.07 9.27 -7.28
C TYR A 106 18.34 10.59 -7.04
N GLU A 107 18.77 11.68 -7.68
CA GLU A 107 18.13 12.99 -7.54
C GLU A 107 16.66 13.00 -7.99
N ASN A 108 16.37 12.36 -9.13
CA ASN A 108 15.01 12.21 -9.62
C ASN A 108 14.18 11.34 -8.67
N PHE A 109 14.78 10.27 -8.17
CA PHE A 109 14.17 9.37 -7.20
C PHE A 109 13.81 10.11 -5.91
N ILE A 110 14.75 10.78 -5.23
CA ILE A 110 14.47 11.47 -3.96
C ILE A 110 13.47 12.61 -4.13
N SER A 111 13.47 13.31 -5.27
CA SER A 111 12.49 14.35 -5.60
C SER A 111 11.08 13.75 -5.71
N LYS A 112 10.94 12.62 -6.43
CA LYS A 112 9.68 11.86 -6.51
C LYS A 112 9.24 11.39 -5.13
N ARG A 113 10.15 10.82 -4.32
CA ARG A 113 9.87 10.31 -2.96
C ARG A 113 9.41 11.42 -2.02
N ALA A 114 10.07 12.57 -2.04
CA ALA A 114 9.66 13.75 -1.27
C ALA A 114 8.27 14.26 -1.69
N HIS A 115 7.95 14.23 -3.00
CA HIS A 115 6.62 14.59 -3.48
C HIS A 115 5.54 13.63 -2.98
N VAL A 116 5.72 12.32 -3.15
CA VAL A 116 4.72 11.33 -2.72
C VAL A 116 4.63 11.22 -1.20
N ARG A 117 5.69 11.59 -0.46
CA ARG A 117 5.62 11.75 0.99
C ARG A 117 4.66 12.86 1.40
N LYS A 118 4.74 14.04 0.77
CA LYS A 118 3.80 15.14 1.06
C LYS A 118 2.34 14.72 0.85
N ASN A 119 2.08 13.87 -0.15
CA ASN A 119 0.76 13.30 -0.37
C ASN A 119 0.36 12.31 0.73
N PHE A 120 1.30 11.50 1.25
CA PHE A 120 1.05 10.63 2.40
C PHE A 120 0.66 11.45 3.64
N ASP A 121 1.39 12.51 3.96
CA ASP A 121 1.09 13.41 5.09
C ASP A 121 -0.27 14.11 4.91
N LEU A 122 -0.68 14.37 3.66
CA LEU A 122 -1.97 14.97 3.35
C LEU A 122 -3.14 14.04 3.68
N ALA A 123 -2.96 12.71 3.62
CA ALA A 123 -4.02 11.73 3.89
C ALA A 123 -4.67 11.94 5.27
N GLY A 124 -3.87 12.26 6.28
CA GLY A 124 -4.33 12.53 7.64
C GLY A 124 -5.25 13.75 7.77
N ARG A 125 -5.35 14.61 6.74
CA ARG A 125 -6.16 15.84 6.76
C ARG A 125 -7.60 15.66 6.26
N ALA A 126 -7.96 14.51 5.70
CA ALA A 126 -9.33 14.23 5.26
C ALA A 126 -10.26 14.00 6.46
N LYS A 127 -11.54 14.34 6.37
CA LYS A 127 -12.52 14.10 7.45
C LYS A 127 -12.67 12.61 7.74
N LYS A 128 -12.85 11.78 6.72
CA LYS A 128 -12.83 10.31 6.80
C LYS A 128 -11.53 9.77 6.20
N LEU A 129 -10.82 8.92 6.93
CA LEU A 129 -9.62 8.23 6.46
C LEU A 129 -9.85 6.72 6.52
N ILE A 130 -9.95 6.11 5.33
CA ILE A 130 -9.99 4.66 5.14
C ILE A 130 -8.60 4.22 4.70
N VAL A 131 -8.01 3.30 5.44
CA VAL A 131 -6.70 2.73 5.19
C VAL A 131 -6.88 1.29 4.72
N LEU A 132 -6.35 0.99 3.54
CA LEU A 132 -6.40 -0.33 2.92
C LEU A 132 -5.04 -1.00 3.00
N TRP A 133 -5.04 -2.26 3.38
CA TRP A 133 -3.93 -3.18 3.17
C TRP A 133 -4.41 -4.38 2.36
N SER A 134 -3.65 -4.80 1.34
CA SER A 134 -4.04 -5.93 0.49
C SER A 134 -2.91 -6.92 0.22
N ASN A 135 -3.22 -8.21 0.31
CA ASN A 135 -2.36 -9.32 -0.12
C ASN A 135 -3.18 -10.36 -0.92
N LEU A 136 -3.49 -10.03 -2.18
CA LEU A 136 -4.27 -10.87 -3.09
C LEU A 136 -3.55 -11.24 -4.39
N GLN A 137 -2.33 -10.71 -4.63
CA GLN A 137 -1.65 -10.89 -5.92
C GLN A 137 -1.32 -12.36 -6.19
N ASN A 138 -1.71 -12.86 -7.36
CA ASN A 138 -1.45 -14.23 -7.78
C ASN A 138 0.01 -14.46 -8.19
N ASN A 139 0.58 -13.48 -8.89
CA ASN A 139 1.91 -13.60 -9.49
C ASN A 139 3.05 -13.19 -8.56
N ILE A 140 2.80 -12.91 -7.27
CA ILE A 140 3.83 -12.45 -6.33
C ILE A 140 4.99 -13.45 -6.20
N HIS A 141 4.76 -14.71 -6.53
CA HIS A 141 5.78 -15.77 -6.49
C HIS A 141 6.57 -15.94 -7.79
N ASN A 142 6.07 -15.43 -8.93
CA ASN A 142 6.55 -15.80 -10.27
C ASN A 142 7.56 -14.81 -10.89
N GLY A 143 7.94 -13.75 -10.17
CA GLY A 143 8.88 -12.75 -10.67
C GLY A 143 9.40 -11.78 -9.63
N TYR A 144 9.03 -11.99 -8.36
CA TYR A 144 9.46 -11.17 -7.24
C TYR A 144 10.39 -12.01 -6.38
N ILE A 145 11.33 -11.31 -5.76
CA ILE A 145 12.39 -11.88 -4.94
C ILE A 145 11.75 -12.88 -3.97
N PRO A 146 12.07 -14.18 -4.02
CA PRO A 146 11.37 -15.22 -3.25
C PRO A 146 11.30 -14.92 -1.75
N GLU A 147 12.29 -14.21 -1.23
CA GLU A 147 12.42 -13.78 0.18
C GLU A 147 11.47 -12.64 0.58
N VAL A 148 10.86 -11.95 -0.40
CA VAL A 148 9.93 -10.82 -0.22
C VAL A 148 8.52 -11.21 -0.63
N CYS A 149 8.32 -12.46 -1.07
CA CYS A 149 6.98 -13.02 -1.20
C CYS A 149 6.28 -12.76 0.13
N LEU A 150 5.12 -12.12 0.06
CA LEU A 150 4.26 -11.99 1.22
C LEU A 150 3.76 -13.41 1.51
N ASP A 151 4.58 -14.13 2.28
CA ASP A 151 4.17 -15.27 3.07
C ASP A 151 2.85 -14.93 3.77
N PRO A 152 2.07 -15.96 4.14
CA PRO A 152 0.89 -15.73 4.96
C PRO A 152 1.21 -14.78 6.12
N VAL A 153 0.49 -13.66 6.19
CA VAL A 153 0.77 -12.61 7.17
C VAL A 153 -0.05 -12.87 8.42
N ASP A 154 0.60 -12.86 9.57
CA ASP A 154 -0.11 -12.94 10.85
C ASP A 154 -1.01 -11.71 11.06
N TYR A 155 -2.28 -11.94 11.38
CA TYR A 155 -3.26 -10.89 11.58
C TYR A 155 -2.87 -9.91 12.72
N GLY A 156 -2.19 -10.40 13.76
CA GLY A 156 -1.66 -9.57 14.84
C GLY A 156 -0.67 -8.51 14.36
N VAL A 157 0.15 -8.82 13.34
CA VAL A 157 1.05 -7.84 12.71
C VAL A 157 0.25 -6.76 11.97
N LEU A 158 -0.85 -7.12 11.31
CA LEU A 158 -1.73 -6.15 10.65
C LEU A 158 -2.44 -5.23 11.66
N MET A 159 -2.79 -5.75 12.84
CA MET A 159 -3.34 -4.93 13.91
C MET A 159 -2.30 -3.99 14.53
N ALA A 160 -1.05 -4.43 14.66
CA ALA A 160 0.05 -3.53 15.02
C ALA A 160 0.24 -2.44 13.95
N LEU A 161 0.15 -2.78 12.66
CA LEU A 161 0.21 -1.79 11.57
C LEU A 161 -0.93 -0.78 11.66
N LYS A 162 -2.17 -1.24 11.91
CA LYS A 162 -3.32 -0.36 12.15
C LYS A 162 -3.04 0.65 13.26
N GLN A 163 -2.52 0.19 14.40
CA GLN A 163 -2.19 1.06 15.54
C GLN A 163 -1.11 2.09 15.18
N GLU A 164 -0.07 1.69 14.45
CA GLU A 164 1.02 2.58 14.07
C GLU A 164 0.60 3.60 13.01
N VAL A 165 -0.27 3.24 12.07
CA VAL A 165 -0.85 4.19 11.12
C VAL A 165 -1.75 5.20 11.84
N ALA A 166 -2.59 4.75 12.78
CA ALA A 166 -3.43 5.61 13.60
C ALA A 166 -2.58 6.58 14.43
N ARG A 167 -1.52 6.09 15.08
CA ARG A 167 -0.54 6.89 15.83
C ARG A 167 0.17 7.90 14.94
N PHE A 168 0.61 7.49 13.75
CA PHE A 168 1.32 8.36 12.82
C PHE A 168 0.47 9.55 12.37
N PHE A 169 -0.82 9.32 12.08
CA PHE A 169 -1.75 10.39 11.71
C PHE A 169 -2.42 11.09 12.90
N ASP A 170 -2.12 10.66 14.13
CA ASP A 170 -2.69 11.16 15.39
C ASP A 170 -4.23 11.20 15.39
N ARG A 171 -4.85 10.10 14.95
CA ARG A 171 -6.31 9.99 14.82
C ARG A 171 -6.80 8.55 14.67
N ASP A 172 -8.10 8.38 14.88
CA ASP A 172 -8.80 7.16 14.48
C ASP A 172 -8.86 7.01 12.96
N ILE A 173 -8.77 5.75 12.53
CA ILE A 173 -8.81 5.32 11.13
C ILE A 173 -9.76 4.14 10.96
N GLU A 174 -10.38 4.06 9.79
CA GLU A 174 -11.05 2.84 9.33
C GLU A 174 -10.01 1.99 8.61
N PHE A 175 -9.60 0.86 9.21
CA PHE A 175 -8.55 0.01 8.65
C PHE A 175 -9.15 -1.27 8.09
N VAL A 176 -8.91 -1.52 6.80
CA VAL A 176 -9.49 -2.63 6.05
C VAL A 176 -8.38 -3.50 5.48
N VAL A 177 -8.43 -4.78 5.81
CA VAL A 177 -7.53 -5.83 5.33
C VAL A 177 -8.27 -6.62 4.26
N THR A 178 -7.75 -6.62 3.02
CA THR A 178 -8.23 -7.51 1.96
C THR A 178 -7.19 -8.60 1.68
N THR A 179 -7.57 -9.85 1.88
CA THR A 179 -6.64 -10.98 1.73
C THR A 179 -7.36 -12.24 1.26
N ARG A 180 -6.63 -13.33 1.12
CA ARG A 180 -7.17 -14.66 0.78
C ARG A 180 -6.96 -15.62 1.95
N PRO A 181 -7.71 -16.73 2.02
CA PRO A 181 -7.54 -17.72 3.09
C PRO A 181 -6.10 -18.24 3.21
N ASP A 182 -5.40 -18.38 2.08
CA ASP A 182 -4.02 -18.88 2.02
C ASP A 182 -2.95 -17.81 2.30
N ARG A 183 -3.34 -16.56 2.60
CA ARG A 183 -2.44 -15.40 2.70
C ARG A 183 -2.47 -14.72 4.07
N ILE A 184 -3.18 -15.29 5.02
CA ILE A 184 -3.34 -14.78 6.38
C ILE A 184 -3.17 -15.91 7.40
N VAL A 185 -2.52 -15.61 8.51
CA VAL A 185 -2.35 -16.51 9.65
C VAL A 185 -3.11 -15.95 10.84
N ASN A 186 -3.71 -16.84 11.64
CA ASN A 186 -4.49 -16.49 12.82
C ASN A 186 -5.58 -15.42 12.58
N PRO A 187 -6.41 -15.52 11.52
CA PRO A 187 -7.49 -14.58 11.34
C PRO A 187 -8.49 -14.69 12.51
N PRO A 188 -9.08 -13.57 12.98
CA PRO A 188 -10.12 -13.60 13.99
C PRO A 188 -11.38 -14.30 13.47
N ALA A 189 -12.21 -14.83 14.37
CA ALA A 189 -13.48 -15.44 14.01
C ALA A 189 -14.47 -14.41 13.40
N ALA A 190 -14.40 -13.16 13.85
CA ALA A 190 -15.16 -12.04 13.32
C ALA A 190 -14.37 -10.75 13.50
N ASP A 191 -14.21 -9.98 12.42
CA ASP A 191 -13.69 -8.62 12.42
C ASP A 191 -14.22 -7.89 11.19
N ASP A 192 -14.88 -6.74 11.38
CA ASP A 192 -15.52 -6.00 10.30
C ASP A 192 -14.52 -5.40 9.29
N GLY A 193 -13.26 -5.23 9.72
CA GLY A 193 -12.16 -4.75 8.90
C GLY A 193 -11.48 -5.85 8.08
N LEU A 194 -11.67 -7.13 8.39
CA LEU A 194 -11.11 -8.23 7.61
C LEU A 194 -12.04 -8.67 6.49
N VAL A 195 -11.53 -8.72 5.27
CA VAL A 195 -12.26 -9.13 4.07
C VAL A 195 -11.48 -10.20 3.35
N ILE A 196 -12.05 -11.40 3.34
CA ILE A 196 -11.49 -12.55 2.64
C ILE A 196 -12.09 -12.58 1.24
N PHE A 197 -11.25 -12.42 0.23
CA PHE A 197 -11.62 -12.53 -1.17
C PHE A 197 -11.42 -13.96 -1.65
N GLU A 198 -12.32 -14.39 -2.53
CA GLU A 198 -12.13 -15.60 -3.31
C GLU A 198 -10.95 -15.41 -4.29
N PRO A 199 -10.17 -16.47 -4.55
CA PRO A 199 -9.15 -16.44 -5.58
C PRO A 199 -9.73 -16.04 -6.94
N ASP A 200 -8.99 -15.23 -7.69
CA ASP A 200 -9.33 -14.84 -9.05
C ASP A 200 -8.23 -15.22 -10.06
N THR A 201 -8.45 -14.98 -11.34
CA THR A 201 -7.54 -15.39 -12.44
C THR A 201 -6.64 -14.26 -12.95
N SER A 202 -6.72 -13.06 -12.38
CA SER A 202 -5.84 -11.94 -12.76
C SER A 202 -4.39 -12.20 -12.32
N SER A 203 -3.44 -11.46 -12.88
CA SER A 203 -2.05 -11.63 -12.46
C SER A 203 -1.78 -10.94 -11.13
N TRP A 204 -2.18 -9.68 -11.03
CA TRP A 204 -1.94 -8.83 -9.86
C TRP A 204 -3.10 -7.84 -9.61
N GLU A 205 -4.02 -7.70 -10.55
CA GLU A 205 -5.08 -6.69 -10.58
C GLU A 205 -6.16 -6.94 -9.51
N GLY A 206 -6.48 -8.22 -9.27
CA GLY A 206 -7.58 -8.64 -8.40
C GLY A 206 -8.94 -8.63 -9.10
N SER A 207 -9.93 -9.27 -8.47
CA SER A 207 -11.31 -9.33 -8.96
C SER A 207 -12.07 -8.00 -8.86
N ASP A 208 -12.43 -7.43 -10.02
CA ASP A 208 -13.21 -6.18 -10.10
C ASP A 208 -14.54 -6.24 -9.33
N SER A 209 -15.25 -7.37 -9.38
CA SER A 209 -16.54 -7.52 -8.71
C SER A 209 -16.39 -7.53 -7.20
N GLN A 210 -15.36 -8.20 -6.66
CA GLN A 210 -15.10 -8.23 -5.22
C GLN A 210 -14.66 -6.86 -4.69
N TRP A 211 -13.78 -6.16 -5.42
CA TRP A 211 -13.38 -4.79 -5.05
C TRP A 211 -14.55 -3.80 -5.15
N THR A 212 -15.38 -3.90 -6.18
CA THR A 212 -16.62 -3.11 -6.30
C THR A 212 -17.56 -3.33 -5.11
N ALA A 213 -17.79 -4.60 -4.74
CA ALA A 213 -18.64 -4.96 -3.61
C ALA A 213 -18.06 -4.44 -2.28
N LEU A 214 -16.74 -4.53 -2.09
CA LEU A 214 -16.05 -3.97 -0.94
C LEU A 214 -16.31 -2.46 -0.82
N PHE A 215 -16.06 -1.69 -1.89
CA PHE A 215 -16.25 -0.24 -1.83
C PHE A 215 -17.70 0.15 -1.57
N LYS A 216 -18.68 -0.57 -2.14
CA LYS A 216 -20.10 -0.37 -1.80
C LYS A 216 -20.36 -0.56 -0.31
N ARG A 217 -19.84 -1.64 0.28
CA ARG A 217 -20.00 -1.94 1.71
C ARG A 217 -19.35 -0.86 2.59
N LEU A 218 -18.10 -0.51 2.34
CA LEU A 218 -17.35 0.48 3.14
C LEU A 218 -17.98 1.90 3.11
N LEU A 219 -18.71 2.19 2.04
CA LEU A 219 -19.34 3.50 1.81
C LEU A 219 -20.85 3.50 2.07
N GLY A 220 -21.42 2.40 2.59
CA GLY A 220 -22.82 2.34 3.01
C GLY A 220 -23.85 2.17 1.89
N ALA A 221 -23.45 1.59 0.76
CA ALA A 221 -24.30 1.35 -0.42
C ALA A 221 -24.55 -0.15 -0.70
N GLY A 222 -24.52 -1.00 0.33
CA GLY A 222 -24.66 -2.45 0.25
C GLY A 222 -25.64 -3.01 1.27
#